data_AF-A0A5J4RH57-F1
#
_entry.id   AF-A0A5J4RH57-F1
#
_cell.length_a   1.000
_cell.length_b   1.000
_cell.length_c   1.000
_cell.angle_alpha   90.00
_cell.angle_beta   90.00
_cell.angle_gamma   90.00
#
_symmetry.space_group_name_H-M   'P 1'
#
loop_
_entity.id
_entity.type
_entity.pdbx_description
1 polymer ?
#
loop_
_entity_poly.entity_id
_entity_poly.type
_entity_poly.pdbx_seq_one_letter_code
_entity_poly.pdbx_strand_id
1 'polypeptide(L)'
;METIKSLVDKLVQTESISKQVKILQETNTLFLTKYMLEIDDNFRLYPIEVEAYYYNEKNFPDTCVHQNKLQKNNFNKLYFHRASKEPDKSFLYDRGGVDVCISDDDNYYFGILIRSAWIKDEEEPICGPGRLTRYIVEHICGDKIIKKITEKEIVKIEELEKKSIIRVNDQTILR
;
A
#
# COMPACT_ATOMS: atom_id res chain seq x y z
N MET A 1 5.92 15.09 -16.43
CA MET A 1 4.97 14.92 -15.32
C MET A 1 5.68 14.13 -14.23
N GLU A 2 5.65 14.57 -12.97
CA GLU A 2 6.22 13.76 -11.88
C GLU A 2 5.43 12.45 -11.76
N THR A 3 6.16 11.34 -11.62
CA THR A 3 5.64 9.99 -11.38
C THR A 3 6.08 9.51 -10.00
N ILE A 4 5.44 8.46 -9.47
CA ILE A 4 5.88 7.83 -8.21
C ILE A 4 7.37 7.47 -8.29
N LYS A 5 7.81 6.85 -9.39
CA LYS A 5 9.21 6.44 -9.58
C LYS A 5 10.18 7.63 -9.49
N SER A 6 9.89 8.73 -10.19
CA SER A 6 10.74 9.92 -10.11
C SER A 6 10.77 10.57 -8.71
N LEU A 7 9.67 10.48 -7.94
CA LEU A 7 9.66 10.96 -6.56
C LEU A 7 10.48 10.06 -5.63
N VAL A 8 10.44 8.74 -5.84
CA VAL A 8 11.30 7.79 -5.11
C VAL A 8 12.78 8.08 -5.37
N ASP A 9 13.18 8.24 -6.64
CA ASP A 9 14.56 8.58 -7.00
C ASP A 9 15.02 9.90 -6.33
N LYS A 10 14.15 10.93 -6.37
CA LYS A 10 14.38 12.23 -5.73
C LYS A 10 14.49 12.11 -4.20
N LEU A 11 13.65 11.28 -3.58
CA LEU A 11 13.65 11.04 -2.13
C LEU A 11 14.97 10.43 -1.66
N VAL A 12 15.44 9.38 -2.35
CA VAL A 12 16.67 8.65 -2.01
C VAL A 12 17.90 9.56 -2.07
N GLN A 13 17.94 10.48 -3.05
CA GLN A 13 19.04 11.44 -3.23
C GLN A 13 18.97 12.68 -2.32
N THR A 14 17.84 12.88 -1.62
CA THR A 14 17.65 14.04 -0.76
C THR A 14 18.15 13.72 0.65
N GLU A 15 19.02 14.56 1.20
CA GLU A 15 19.55 14.41 2.59
C GLU A 15 18.80 15.29 3.61
N SER A 16 18.09 16.32 3.13
CA SER A 16 17.36 17.23 4.01
C SER A 16 16.02 16.63 4.41
N ILE A 17 15.86 16.31 5.69
CA ILE A 17 14.62 15.79 6.29
C ILE A 17 13.38 16.60 5.86
N SER A 18 13.43 17.93 5.91
CA SER A 18 12.28 18.77 5.55
C SER A 18 11.92 18.69 4.06
N LYS A 19 12.91 18.48 3.18
CA LYS A 19 12.66 18.23 1.75
C LYS A 19 12.14 16.82 1.51
N GLN A 20 12.66 15.82 2.23
CA GLN A 20 12.16 14.45 2.16
C GLN A 20 10.69 14.39 2.58
N VAL A 21 10.31 15.05 3.68
CA VAL A 21 8.89 15.15 4.11
C VAL A 21 8.01 15.75 3.01
N LYS A 22 8.47 16.79 2.29
CA LYS A 22 7.72 17.35 1.16
C LYS A 22 7.55 16.33 0.02
N ILE A 23 8.58 15.56 -0.29
CA ILE A 23 8.51 14.51 -1.32
C ILE A 23 7.54 13.39 -0.91
N LEU A 24 7.52 13.01 0.38
CA LEU A 24 6.54 12.06 0.91
C LEU A 24 5.10 12.60 0.78
N GLN A 25 4.88 13.88 1.05
CA GLN A 25 3.58 14.55 0.87
C GLN A 25 3.17 14.67 -0.61
N GLU A 26 4.11 14.98 -1.50
CA GLU A 26 3.91 14.95 -2.96
C GLU A 26 3.50 13.54 -3.41
N THR A 27 4.16 12.51 -2.89
CA THR A 27 3.85 11.11 -3.18
C THR A 27 2.43 10.74 -2.74
N ASN A 28 2.03 11.11 -1.51
CA ASN A 28 0.67 10.91 -1.03
C ASN A 28 -0.35 11.63 -1.93
N THR A 29 -0.05 12.85 -2.36
CA THR A 29 -0.92 13.63 -3.25
C THR A 29 -1.13 12.92 -4.58
N LEU A 30 -0.10 12.29 -5.15
CA LEU A 30 -0.25 11.49 -6.36
C LEU A 30 -1.18 10.29 -6.15
N PHE A 31 -1.02 9.53 -5.07
CA PHE A 31 -1.94 8.43 -4.73
C PHE A 31 -3.39 8.89 -4.56
N LEU A 32 -3.57 10.09 -3.99
CA LEU A 32 -4.88 10.69 -3.78
C LEU A 32 -5.46 11.38 -5.01
N THR A 33 -4.73 11.58 -6.10
CA THR A 33 -5.28 12.41 -7.20
C THR A 33 -5.05 11.85 -8.60
N LYS A 34 -4.04 11.00 -8.78
CA LYS A 34 -3.59 10.53 -10.09
C LYS A 34 -3.56 9.02 -10.23
N TYR A 35 -3.58 8.28 -9.13
CA TYR A 35 -3.49 6.83 -9.16
C TYR A 35 -4.71 6.15 -8.55
N MET A 36 -4.95 4.94 -9.03
CA MET A 36 -5.91 3.98 -8.49
C MET A 36 -5.21 2.63 -8.37
N LEU A 37 -5.79 1.71 -7.61
CA LEU A 37 -5.24 0.37 -7.41
C LEU A 37 -6.20 -0.67 -7.99
N GLU A 38 -5.70 -1.46 -8.92
CA GLU A 38 -6.45 -2.52 -9.60
C GLU A 38 -6.08 -3.86 -8.99
N ILE A 39 -7.01 -4.46 -8.25
CA ILE A 39 -6.85 -5.77 -7.61
C ILE A 39 -7.17 -6.87 -8.62
N ASP A 40 -8.27 -6.68 -9.36
CA ASP A 40 -8.67 -7.41 -10.56
C ASP A 40 -9.63 -6.55 -11.41
N ASP A 41 -10.13 -7.11 -12.51
CA ASP A 41 -10.98 -6.42 -13.49
C ASP A 41 -12.27 -5.84 -12.90
N ASN A 42 -12.77 -6.42 -11.80
CA ASN A 42 -14.03 -6.03 -11.16
C ASN A 42 -13.81 -5.31 -9.83
N PHE A 43 -12.56 -5.17 -9.37
CA PHE A 43 -12.27 -4.63 -8.05
C PHE A 43 -11.14 -3.61 -8.08
N ARG A 44 -11.56 -2.36 -7.96
CA ARG A 44 -10.73 -1.17 -8.16
C ARG A 44 -10.88 -0.23 -6.98
N LEU A 45 -9.76 0.16 -6.39
CA LEU A 45 -9.70 1.04 -5.23
C LEU A 45 -9.20 2.42 -5.66
N TYR A 46 -9.88 3.46 -5.21
CA TYR A 46 -9.46 4.86 -5.34
C TYR A 46 -9.12 5.40 -3.96
N PRO A 47 -7.83 5.53 -3.61
CA PRO A 47 -7.43 5.99 -2.30
C PRO A 47 -7.98 7.39 -1.97
N ILE A 48 -8.53 7.55 -0.77
CA ILE A 48 -9.00 8.83 -0.23
C ILE A 48 -8.25 9.27 1.03
N GLU A 49 -7.55 8.34 1.67
CA GLU A 49 -6.70 8.60 2.83
C GLU A 49 -5.51 7.63 2.80
N VAL A 50 -4.29 8.17 2.85
CA VAL A 50 -3.05 7.39 2.78
C VAL A 50 -1.98 7.95 3.73
N GLU A 51 -1.09 7.07 4.19
CA GLU A 51 0.08 7.44 5.01
C GLU A 51 1.36 6.89 4.39
N ALA A 52 2.40 7.72 4.30
CA ALA A 52 3.69 7.33 3.76
C ALA A 52 4.63 6.88 4.89
N TYR A 53 5.24 5.71 4.71
CA TYR A 53 6.19 5.11 5.65
C TYR A 53 7.50 4.82 4.93
N TYR A 54 8.54 5.58 5.22
CA TYR A 54 9.85 5.49 4.56
C TYR A 54 10.98 5.30 5.57
N TYR A 55 11.70 4.19 5.48
CA TYR A 55 12.86 3.93 6.32
C TYR A 55 14.12 3.76 5.49
N ASN A 56 15.08 4.64 5.70
CA ASN A 56 16.47 4.51 5.27
C ASN A 56 17.38 4.78 6.47
N GLU A 57 18.09 3.75 6.94
CA GLU A 57 18.85 3.75 8.19
C GLU A 57 19.81 4.94 8.33
N LYS A 58 20.46 5.35 7.23
CA LYS A 58 21.49 6.39 7.24
C LYS A 58 20.96 7.79 6.90
N ASN A 59 19.72 7.90 6.44
CA ASN A 59 19.19 9.13 5.86
C ASN A 59 17.87 9.57 6.52
N PHE A 60 16.86 8.69 6.59
CA PHE A 60 15.55 8.97 7.17
C PHE A 60 15.04 7.73 7.94
N PRO A 61 15.38 7.59 9.24
CA PRO A 61 15.10 6.38 9.99
C PRO A 61 13.70 6.41 10.65
N ASP A 62 12.63 6.38 9.86
CA ASP A 62 11.25 6.32 10.39
C ASP A 62 11.00 4.99 11.13
N THR A 63 11.02 5.05 12.46
CA THR A 63 10.86 3.86 13.32
C THR A 63 9.43 3.32 13.36
N CYS A 64 8.46 4.00 12.73
CA CYS A 64 7.09 3.52 12.60
C CYS A 64 6.92 2.53 11.43
N VAL A 65 7.90 2.43 10.53
CA VAL A 65 7.87 1.49 9.40
C VAL A 65 7.97 0.05 9.94
N HIS A 66 7.19 -0.88 9.39
CA HIS A 66 7.20 -2.28 9.83
C HIS A 66 8.56 -2.96 9.58
N GLN A 67 9.29 -2.50 8.55
CA GLN A 67 10.57 -3.06 8.12
C GLN A 67 10.47 -4.55 7.79
N ASN A 68 9.33 -4.97 7.24
CA ASN A 68 9.19 -6.33 6.74
C ASN A 68 9.98 -6.48 5.44
N LYS A 69 10.62 -7.63 5.24
CA LYS A 69 11.41 -7.90 4.03
C LYS A 69 10.61 -7.72 2.73
N LEU A 70 9.30 -7.93 2.75
CA LEU A 70 8.42 -7.69 1.61
C LEU A 70 8.21 -6.22 1.26
N GLN A 71 8.60 -5.27 2.13
CA GLN A 71 8.55 -3.83 1.87
C GLN A 71 9.83 -3.30 1.20
N LYS A 72 10.80 -4.16 0.85
CA LYS A 72 12.02 -3.81 0.10
C LYS A 72 11.90 -4.28 -1.34
N ASN A 73 12.41 -3.48 -2.28
CA ASN A 73 12.50 -3.84 -3.69
C ASN A 73 11.22 -4.53 -4.23
N ASN A 74 10.05 -4.04 -3.81
CA ASN A 74 8.77 -4.66 -4.09
C ASN A 74 7.82 -3.65 -4.74
N PHE A 75 8.38 -2.83 -5.63
CA PHE A 75 7.69 -1.73 -6.27
C PHE A 75 6.39 -2.17 -6.93
N ASN A 76 5.34 -1.35 -6.77
CA ASN A 76 4.03 -1.53 -7.39
C ASN A 76 3.25 -2.77 -6.92
N LYS A 77 3.55 -3.29 -5.72
CA LYS A 77 2.87 -4.46 -5.16
C LYS A 77 2.29 -4.16 -3.79
N LEU A 78 1.28 -4.93 -3.42
CA LEU A 78 0.73 -4.84 -2.07
C LEU A 78 1.63 -5.56 -1.07
N TYR A 79 1.58 -5.07 0.17
CA TYR A 79 2.11 -5.76 1.34
C TYR A 79 1.06 -5.74 2.45
N PHE A 80 0.57 -6.92 2.81
CA PHE A 80 -0.34 -7.08 3.94
C PHE A 80 0.46 -7.19 5.23
N HIS A 81 0.07 -6.42 6.24
CA HIS A 81 0.82 -6.33 7.48
C HIS A 81 0.91 -7.69 8.20
N ARG A 82 2.14 -8.02 8.63
CA ARG A 82 2.47 -9.23 9.38
C ARG A 82 3.01 -8.87 10.76
N ALA A 83 2.93 -9.82 11.69
CA ALA A 83 3.36 -9.66 13.07
C ALA A 83 4.89 -9.57 13.27
N SER A 84 5.69 -9.61 12.20
CA SER A 84 7.15 -9.56 12.28
C SER A 84 7.78 -8.94 11.04
N LYS A 85 9.10 -8.81 11.05
CA LYS A 85 9.91 -8.39 9.90
C LYS A 85 10.11 -9.49 8.84
N GLU A 86 9.74 -10.73 9.14
CA GLU A 86 9.85 -11.88 8.24
C GLU A 86 8.57 -12.11 7.41
N PRO A 87 8.66 -12.59 6.15
CA PRO A 87 7.52 -12.81 5.27
C PRO A 87 6.58 -13.95 5.69
N ASP A 88 7.09 -14.95 6.41
CA ASP A 88 6.40 -16.21 6.72
C ASP A 88 5.51 -16.14 7.97
N LYS A 89 5.39 -14.96 8.59
CA LYS A 89 4.64 -14.80 9.85
C LYS A 89 3.18 -14.43 9.64
N SER A 90 2.41 -14.69 10.68
CA SER A 90 0.97 -14.47 10.72
C SER A 90 0.59 -13.05 10.31
N PHE A 91 -0.40 -12.96 9.43
CA PHE A 91 -1.06 -11.71 9.06
C PHE A 91 -1.74 -11.08 10.28
N LEU A 92 -1.65 -9.75 10.37
CA LEU A 92 -2.40 -8.96 11.35
C LEU A 92 -3.86 -8.77 10.95
N TYR A 93 -4.17 -8.96 9.66
CA TYR A 93 -5.49 -8.89 9.07
C TYR A 93 -6.21 -7.57 9.40
N ASP A 94 -7.39 -7.61 10.01
CA ASP A 94 -8.22 -6.46 10.35
C ASP A 94 -7.68 -5.61 11.51
N ARG A 95 -6.60 -6.06 12.17
CA ARG A 95 -5.86 -5.26 13.16
C ARG A 95 -4.63 -4.57 12.56
N GLY A 96 -4.32 -4.83 11.30
CA GLY A 96 -3.24 -4.19 10.57
C GLY A 96 -3.77 -3.27 9.48
N GLY A 97 -3.08 -3.31 8.35
CA GLY A 97 -3.42 -2.62 7.14
C GLY A 97 -2.79 -3.28 5.92
N VAL A 98 -2.92 -2.60 4.79
CA VAL A 98 -2.29 -2.98 3.53
C VAL A 98 -1.55 -1.77 2.98
N ASP A 99 -0.28 -1.98 2.67
CA ASP A 99 0.55 -0.98 2.04
C ASP A 99 0.65 -1.24 0.54
N VAL A 100 0.83 -0.17 -0.23
CA VAL A 100 1.43 -0.24 -1.56
C VAL A 100 2.92 -0.01 -1.43
N CYS A 101 3.72 -1.04 -1.72
CA CYS A 101 5.17 -0.93 -1.75
C CYS A 101 5.62 -0.13 -2.98
N ILE A 102 6.42 0.90 -2.74
CA ILE A 102 7.03 1.74 -3.77
C ILE A 102 8.55 1.84 -3.62
N SER A 103 9.14 0.97 -2.81
CA SER A 103 10.58 0.73 -2.79
C SER A 103 11.03 -0.07 -4.00
N ASP A 104 12.18 0.29 -4.56
CA ASP A 104 12.75 -0.31 -5.76
C ASP A 104 14.20 -0.80 -5.59
N ASP A 105 14.66 -0.84 -4.35
CA ASP A 105 16.01 -1.24 -3.96
C ASP A 105 15.99 -1.87 -2.55
N ASP A 106 17.02 -2.66 -2.24
CA ASP A 106 17.12 -3.40 -0.98
C ASP A 106 17.70 -2.58 0.19
N ASN A 107 18.11 -1.33 -0.03
CA ASN A 107 18.73 -0.48 0.98
C ASN A 107 17.72 0.31 1.83
N TYR A 108 16.45 0.35 1.44
CA TYR A 108 15.43 1.11 2.16
C TYR A 108 14.05 0.43 2.05
N TYR A 109 13.14 0.81 2.94
CA TYR A 109 11.75 0.38 2.93
C TYR A 109 10.87 1.57 2.57
N PHE A 110 9.87 1.37 1.72
CA PHE A 110 8.91 2.43 1.40
C PHE A 110 7.54 1.83 1.06
N GLY A 111 6.57 2.07 1.95
CA GLY A 111 5.17 1.68 1.77
C GLY A 111 4.23 2.87 1.92
N ILE A 112 3.13 2.84 1.18
CA ILE A 112 2.00 3.76 1.33
C ILE A 112 0.84 2.97 1.92
N LEU A 113 0.56 3.16 3.21
CA LEU A 113 -0.60 2.55 3.86
C LEU A 113 -1.87 3.16 3.29
N ILE A 114 -2.79 2.31 2.84
CA ILE A 114 -4.12 2.74 2.40
C ILE A 114 -5.04 2.68 3.62
N ARG A 115 -5.45 3.86 4.10
CA ARG A 115 -6.33 3.95 5.27
C ARG A 115 -7.78 3.87 4.89
N SER A 116 -8.15 4.53 3.80
CA SER A 116 -9.52 4.58 3.32
C SER A 116 -9.53 4.69 1.79
N ALA A 117 -10.51 4.06 1.15
CA ALA A 117 -10.67 4.09 -0.30
C ALA A 117 -12.14 4.03 -0.74
N TRP A 118 -12.45 4.65 -1.87
CA TRP A 118 -13.64 4.33 -2.65
C TRP A 118 -13.39 3.03 -3.41
N ILE A 119 -14.41 2.18 -3.46
CA ILE A 119 -14.43 1.00 -4.31
C ILE A 119 -15.31 1.33 -5.51
N LYS A 120 -14.87 0.95 -6.70
CA LYS A 120 -15.66 1.16 -7.91
C LYS A 120 -17.04 0.50 -7.74
N ASP A 121 -18.08 1.24 -8.13
CA ASP A 121 -19.49 0.80 -8.13
C ASP A 121 -20.11 0.60 -6.72
N GLU A 122 -19.39 0.92 -5.63
CA GLU A 122 -19.93 0.94 -4.27
C GLU A 122 -20.49 2.32 -3.89
N GLU A 123 -21.57 2.34 -3.09
CA GLU A 123 -22.25 3.57 -2.69
C GLU A 123 -21.51 4.37 -1.60
N GLU A 124 -20.74 3.68 -0.75
CA GLU A 124 -20.04 4.26 0.40
C GLU A 124 -18.56 3.88 0.40
N PRO A 125 -17.65 4.76 0.90
CA PRO A 125 -16.25 4.44 0.98
C PRO A 125 -15.97 3.45 2.11
N ILE A 126 -14.93 2.65 1.95
CA ILE A 126 -14.43 1.80 3.02
C ILE A 126 -13.42 2.61 3.84
N CYS A 127 -13.83 3.02 5.04
CA CYS A 127 -13.02 3.81 5.95
C CYS A 127 -12.35 2.95 7.04
N GLY A 128 -11.03 3.09 7.16
CA GLY A 128 -10.20 2.43 8.17
C GLY A 128 -9.36 1.27 7.61
N PRO A 129 -8.04 1.23 7.91
CA PRO A 129 -7.10 0.31 7.25
C PRO A 129 -7.44 -1.17 7.47
N GLY A 130 -7.87 -1.52 8.68
CA GLY A 130 -8.29 -2.89 9.01
C GLY A 130 -9.59 -3.31 8.30
N ARG A 131 -10.54 -2.38 8.15
CA ARG A 131 -11.79 -2.63 7.41
C ARG A 131 -11.53 -2.81 5.92
N LEU A 132 -10.69 -1.95 5.35
CA LEU A 132 -10.28 -2.06 3.95
C LEU A 132 -9.53 -3.38 3.70
N THR A 133 -8.61 -3.75 4.60
CA THR A 133 -7.89 -5.03 4.53
C THR A 133 -8.85 -6.22 4.53
N ARG A 134 -9.80 -6.25 5.47
CA ARG A 134 -10.84 -7.30 5.50
C ARG A 134 -11.60 -7.37 4.18
N TYR A 135 -12.06 -6.23 3.69
CA TYR A 135 -12.89 -6.15 2.50
C TYR A 135 -12.15 -6.64 1.23
N ILE A 136 -10.86 -6.31 1.09
CA ILE A 136 -10.01 -6.84 0.00
C ILE A 136 -9.88 -8.37 0.11
N VAL A 137 -9.64 -8.90 1.31
CA VAL A 137 -9.44 -10.35 1.50
C VAL A 137 -10.74 -11.12 1.24
N GLU A 138 -11.87 -10.61 1.72
CA GLU A 138 -13.22 -11.17 1.45
C GLU A 138 -13.49 -11.23 -0.05
N HIS A 139 -13.16 -10.16 -0.78
CA HIS A 139 -13.27 -10.11 -2.24
C HIS A 139 -12.42 -11.18 -2.94
N ILE A 140 -11.10 -11.21 -2.70
CA ILE A 140 -10.20 -12.14 -3.42
C ILE A 140 -10.43 -13.62 -3.07
N CYS A 141 -11.02 -13.90 -1.91
CA CYS A 141 -11.37 -15.26 -1.51
C CYS A 141 -12.77 -15.67 -2.00
N GLY A 142 -13.61 -14.71 -2.41
CA GLY A 142 -15.00 -14.93 -2.77
C GLY A 142 -15.89 -15.27 -1.55
N ASP A 143 -15.44 -14.95 -0.34
CA ASP A 143 -16.12 -15.28 0.91
C ASP A 143 -16.59 -14.01 1.61
N LYS A 144 -17.88 -13.92 1.95
CA LYS A 144 -18.46 -12.70 2.56
C LYS A 144 -18.07 -12.47 4.02
N ILE A 145 -17.58 -13.49 4.72
CA ILE A 145 -17.28 -13.41 6.15
C ILE A 145 -16.02 -14.21 6.44
N ILE A 146 -14.90 -13.52 6.67
CA ILE A 146 -13.63 -14.13 7.07
C ILE A 146 -13.32 -13.69 8.51
N LYS A 147 -13.50 -14.60 9.47
CA LYS A 147 -13.24 -14.36 10.90
C LYS A 147 -11.76 -14.37 11.26
N LYS A 148 -10.97 -15.17 10.54
CA LYS A 148 -9.53 -15.29 10.72
C LYS A 148 -8.89 -15.76 9.41
N ILE A 149 -7.64 -15.39 9.20
CA ILE A 149 -6.83 -15.90 8.09
C ILE A 149 -6.41 -17.34 8.37
N THR A 150 -6.68 -18.23 7.43
CA THR A 150 -6.22 -19.61 7.38
C THR A 150 -5.35 -19.84 6.14
N GLU A 151 -4.85 -21.05 5.94
CA GLU A 151 -4.03 -21.41 4.77
C GLU A 151 -4.73 -21.07 3.44
N LYS A 152 -6.07 -21.20 3.38
CA LYS A 152 -6.85 -20.85 2.18
C LYS A 152 -6.69 -19.38 1.82
N GLU A 153 -6.89 -18.48 2.79
CA GLU A 153 -6.79 -17.03 2.56
C GLU A 153 -5.34 -16.60 2.34
N ILE A 154 -4.38 -17.24 3.00
CA ILE A 154 -2.95 -16.97 2.83
C ILE A 154 -2.54 -17.13 1.37
N VAL A 155 -2.91 -18.25 0.73
CA VAL A 155 -2.58 -18.51 -0.68
C VAL A 155 -3.11 -17.39 -1.58
N LYS A 156 -4.35 -16.92 -1.35
CA LYS A 156 -4.97 -15.85 -2.13
C LYS A 156 -4.29 -14.50 -1.93
N ILE A 157 -3.93 -14.19 -0.68
CA ILE A 157 -3.21 -12.96 -0.35
C ILE A 157 -1.83 -12.96 -1.02
N GLU A 158 -1.08 -14.06 -0.94
CA GLU A 158 0.24 -14.18 -1.55
C GLU A 158 0.20 -14.18 -3.09
N GLU A 159 -0.87 -14.70 -3.70
CA GLU A 159 -1.13 -14.55 -5.13
C GLU A 159 -1.33 -13.07 -5.50
N LEU A 160 -2.07 -12.31 -4.68
CA LEU A 160 -2.29 -10.88 -4.90
C LEU A 160 -1.03 -10.04 -4.70
N GLU A 161 -0.22 -10.31 -3.66
CA GLU A 161 1.03 -9.58 -3.37
C GLU A 161 2.08 -9.71 -4.51
N LYS A 162 1.92 -10.68 -5.42
CA LYS A 162 2.78 -10.82 -6.60
C LYS A 162 2.36 -9.91 -7.76
N LYS A 163 1.14 -9.36 -7.74
CA LYS A 163 0.57 -8.57 -8.85
C LYS A 163 0.99 -7.10 -8.79
N SER A 164 1.17 -6.51 -9.96
CA SER A 164 1.34 -5.06 -10.12
C SER A 164 -0.01 -4.35 -10.08
N ILE A 165 -0.23 -3.48 -9.09
CA ILE A 165 -1.57 -2.96 -8.75
C ILE A 165 -1.83 -1.49 -9.12
N ILE A 166 -0.81 -0.63 -9.15
CA ILE A 166 -0.95 0.80 -9.44
C ILE A 166 -1.33 0.99 -10.92
N ARG A 167 -2.36 1.79 -11.17
CA ARG A 167 -2.73 2.31 -12.50
C ARG A 167 -2.97 3.81 -12.42
N VAL A 168 -2.79 4.50 -13.55
CA VAL A 168 -3.22 5.89 -13.69
C VAL A 168 -4.74 5.93 -13.57
N ASN A 169 -5.25 6.87 -12.78
CA ASN A 169 -6.67 7.09 -12.68
C ASN A 169 -7.13 7.91 -13.89
N ASP A 170 -7.70 7.22 -14.88
CA ASP A 170 -8.26 7.85 -16.08
C ASP A 170 -9.65 8.47 -15.82
N GLN A 171 -10.22 8.27 -14.64
CA GLN A 171 -11.46 8.92 -14.24
C GLN A 171 -11.16 10.27 -13.61
N THR A 172 -11.61 11.33 -14.27
CA THR A 172 -11.80 12.67 -13.69
C THR A 172 -12.94 12.58 -12.67
N ILE A 173 -12.72 11.88 -11.55
CA ILE A 173 -13.62 12.00 -10.40
C ILE A 173 -13.39 13.41 -9.90
N LEU A 174 -14.31 14.32 -10.25
CA LEU A 174 -14.52 15.58 -9.53
C LEU A 174 -14.80 15.16 -8.09
N ARG A 175 -13.74 15.14 -7.28
CA ARG A 175 -13.81 14.96 -5.83
C ARG A 175 -14.38 16.22 -5.20
#